data_AF-A0A8T6EFL3-F1
#
_entry.id   AF-A0A8T6EFL3-F1
#
_cell.length_a   1.000
_cell.length_b   1.000
_cell.length_c   1.000
_cell.angle_alpha   90.00
_cell.angle_beta   90.00
_cell.angle_gamma   90.00
#
_symmetry.space_group_name_H-M   'P 1'
#
loop_
_entity.id
_entity.type
_entity.pdbx_description
1 polymer ?
#
loop_
_entity_poly.entity_id
_entity_poly.type
_entity_poly.pdbx_seq_one_letter_code
_entity_poly.pdbx_strand_id
1 'polypeptide(L)'
;MARARSCLVRLLFTLLAFAIAVAVTAGAAILFLDGNEADAPTAPAEPTDPASPSAARPETARTADVLDAPGSAGRPRGTLDAGTPLRIEGRSADGMWLAVAALAVDGPDTPSPVTGWVPAGAVASAGDINALEIVDARAYRLPVETPTAPPGPEATPTPPPDRPDLVVREVFARENHLVVVVANEGSANADAGGVIEVSVNGGPFIRIDTGKALRPGDELERVVAGESVQLRSHVAVTLRAWGLIEEDTDNNTFESDVAPDTFNDIEVSRVAIDPDGGHVVVEVRNNSPIPLAGNVTLAVRESGPGGAPLFSAEFTLEVAAGATSRYDLRELTGVEDGSVSVTVSTDAISDADSANNTYPR
;
A
#
# COMPACT_ATOMS: atom_id res chain seq x y z
N MET A 1 -39.58 18.46 31.66
CA MET A 1 -39.27 17.88 30.34
C MET A 1 -39.32 18.85 29.15
N ALA A 2 -39.88 20.07 29.27
CA ALA A 2 -39.94 21.02 28.13
C ALA A 2 -38.61 21.71 27.77
N ARG A 3 -37.63 21.79 28.69
CA ARG A 3 -36.34 22.47 28.43
C ARG A 3 -35.32 21.63 27.63
N ALA A 4 -35.42 20.29 27.67
CA ALA A 4 -34.49 19.41 26.96
C ALA A 4 -34.72 19.39 25.44
N ARG A 5 -35.97 19.61 24.99
CA ARG A 5 -36.30 19.63 23.55
C ARG A 5 -35.81 20.89 22.82
N SER A 6 -35.60 22.00 23.54
CA SER A 6 -35.16 23.25 22.93
C SER A 6 -33.66 23.28 22.59
N CYS A 7 -32.84 22.48 23.30
CA CYS A 7 -31.40 22.43 23.06
C CYS A 7 -31.06 21.58 21.82
N LEU A 8 -31.81 20.50 21.58
CA LEU A 8 -31.57 19.59 20.46
C LEU A 8 -31.90 20.23 19.11
N VAL A 9 -32.99 21.00 19.04
CA VAL A 9 -33.41 21.71 17.81
C VAL A 9 -32.40 22.80 17.43
N ARG A 10 -31.81 23.49 18.41
CA ARG A 10 -30.79 24.50 18.13
C ARG A 10 -29.50 23.89 17.60
N LEU A 11 -29.08 22.72 18.11
CA LEU A 11 -27.89 22.03 17.65
C LEU A 11 -28.03 21.51 16.20
N LEU A 12 -29.23 21.02 15.85
CA LEU A 12 -29.51 20.53 14.50
C LEU A 12 -29.47 21.66 13.45
N PHE A 13 -29.97 22.85 13.81
CA PHE A 13 -29.94 24.02 12.92
C PHE A 13 -28.52 24.57 12.70
N THR A 14 -27.65 24.55 13.70
CA THR A 14 -26.25 24.98 13.51
C THR A 14 -25.45 24.00 12.66
N LEU A 15 -25.67 22.69 12.81
CA LEU A 15 -24.98 21.69 11.98
C LEU A 15 -25.44 21.75 10.51
N LEU A 16 -26.73 21.97 10.26
CA LEU A 16 -27.25 22.11 8.91
C LEU A 16 -26.74 23.40 8.22
N ALA A 17 -26.65 24.51 8.97
CA ALA A 17 -26.10 25.76 8.45
C ALA A 17 -24.60 25.65 8.10
N PHE A 18 -23.83 24.87 8.87
CA PHE A 18 -22.41 24.64 8.58
C PHE A 18 -22.18 23.77 7.35
N ALA A 19 -23.00 22.74 7.14
CA ALA A 19 -22.92 21.88 5.96
C ALA A 19 -23.23 22.63 4.65
N ILE A 20 -24.20 23.56 4.67
CA ILE A 20 -24.52 24.39 3.50
C ILE A 20 -23.40 25.40 3.19
N ALA A 21 -22.76 25.96 4.22
CA ALA A 21 -21.65 26.91 4.02
C ALA A 21 -20.44 26.26 3.34
N VAL A 22 -20.09 25.02 3.71
CA VAL A 22 -18.94 24.30 3.12
C VAL A 22 -19.18 23.94 1.65
N ALA A 23 -20.41 23.57 1.28
CA ALA A 23 -20.77 23.24 -0.10
C ALA A 23 -20.69 24.46 -1.06
N VAL A 24 -20.97 25.68 -0.57
CA VAL A 24 -20.91 26.89 -1.39
C VAL A 24 -19.48 27.37 -1.65
N THR A 25 -18.54 27.15 -0.72
CA THR A 25 -17.12 27.51 -0.92
C THR A 25 -16.37 26.57 -1.88
N ALA A 26 -16.75 25.30 -1.97
CA ALA A 26 -16.10 24.36 -2.90
C ALA A 26 -16.56 24.54 -4.37
N GLY A 27 -17.78 25.06 -4.60
CA GLY A 27 -18.34 25.27 -5.93
C GLY A 27 -17.82 26.51 -6.67
N ALA A 28 -17.18 27.47 -5.98
CA ALA A 28 -16.73 28.72 -6.57
C ALA A 28 -15.31 28.68 -7.18
N ALA A 29 -14.56 27.59 -6.99
CA ALA A 29 -13.18 27.47 -7.48
C ALA A 29 -13.03 26.82 -8.87
N ILE A 30 -14.12 26.32 -9.48
CA ILE A 30 -14.06 25.57 -10.76
C ILE A 30 -14.55 26.40 -11.97
N LEU A 31 -15.05 27.63 -11.77
CA LEU A 31 -15.68 28.45 -12.83
C LEU A 31 -14.88 29.68 -13.31
N PHE A 32 -13.55 29.75 -13.06
CA PHE A 32 -12.73 30.93 -13.44
C PHE A 32 -11.47 30.63 -14.28
N LEU A 33 -11.46 29.55 -15.06
CA LEU A 33 -10.37 29.25 -16.01
C LEU A 33 -10.92 28.98 -17.40
N ASP A 34 -11.71 29.91 -17.94
CA ASP A 34 -11.88 30.01 -19.39
C ASP A 34 -12.20 31.47 -19.75
N GLY A 35 -11.21 32.15 -20.33
CA GLY A 35 -11.24 33.60 -20.44
C GLY A 35 -10.05 34.19 -21.18
N ASN A 36 -10.03 33.98 -22.49
CA ASN A 36 -9.93 35.07 -23.46
C ASN A 36 -8.63 35.91 -23.44
N GLU A 37 -7.65 35.55 -24.26
CA GLU A 37 -6.74 36.56 -24.83
C GLU A 37 -6.81 36.53 -26.36
N ALA A 38 -7.18 37.71 -26.85
CA ALA A 38 -7.47 38.02 -28.24
C ALA A 38 -6.19 38.23 -29.04
N ASP A 39 -6.28 37.87 -30.32
CA ASP A 39 -5.37 38.23 -31.40
C ASP A 39 -4.99 39.72 -31.38
N ALA A 40 -3.72 39.99 -31.10
CA ALA A 40 -3.06 41.23 -31.51
C ALA A 40 -2.03 40.88 -32.61
N PRO A 41 -1.97 41.62 -33.73
CA PRO A 41 -0.98 41.37 -34.77
C PRO A 41 0.40 41.83 -34.29
N THR A 42 1.25 40.87 -33.92
CA THR A 42 2.66 41.06 -33.59
C THR A 42 3.43 41.49 -34.85
N ALA A 43 4.14 42.62 -34.76
CA ALA A 43 5.07 43.08 -35.78
C ALA A 43 6.15 42.03 -36.08
N PRO A 44 6.65 41.91 -37.33
CA PRO A 44 7.72 40.97 -37.64
C PRO A 44 8.98 41.32 -36.86
N ALA A 45 9.34 40.45 -35.91
CA ALA A 45 10.61 40.52 -35.20
C ALA A 45 11.77 40.33 -36.17
N GLU A 46 12.80 41.17 -36.05
CA GLU A 46 14.08 40.98 -36.72
C GLU A 46 14.65 39.58 -36.39
N PRO A 47 15.27 38.89 -37.36
CA PRO A 47 15.92 37.60 -37.12
C PRO A 47 17.03 37.78 -36.09
N THR A 48 16.75 37.40 -34.85
CA THR A 48 17.76 37.26 -33.81
C THR A 48 18.52 35.97 -34.12
N ASP A 49 19.80 36.10 -34.46
CA ASP A 49 20.70 34.95 -34.63
C ASP A 49 20.55 34.00 -33.43
N PRO A 50 20.36 32.68 -33.65
CA PRO A 50 20.28 31.73 -32.57
C PRO A 50 21.58 31.81 -31.76
N ALA A 51 21.47 32.24 -30.50
CA ALA A 51 22.57 32.16 -29.56
C ALA A 51 23.13 30.73 -29.62
N SER A 52 24.40 30.60 -29.99
CA SER A 52 25.08 29.31 -29.99
C SER A 52 24.85 28.68 -28.62
N PRO A 53 24.34 27.44 -28.53
CA PRO A 53 24.07 26.80 -27.25
C PRO A 53 25.37 26.78 -26.46
N SER A 54 25.43 27.57 -25.38
CA SER A 54 26.50 27.45 -24.40
C SER A 54 26.37 26.05 -23.84
N ALA A 55 27.34 25.18 -24.13
CA ALA A 55 27.33 23.80 -23.66
C ALA A 55 27.18 23.82 -22.14
N ALA A 56 26.00 23.42 -21.66
CA ALA A 56 25.70 23.43 -20.23
C ALA A 56 26.73 22.54 -19.52
N ARG A 57 27.37 23.10 -18.49
CA ARG A 57 28.37 22.38 -17.70
C ARG A 57 27.66 21.26 -16.93
N PRO A 58 28.17 20.02 -16.93
CA PRO A 58 27.59 18.95 -16.13
C PRO A 58 27.61 19.28 -14.63
N GLU A 59 26.52 18.95 -13.94
CA GLU A 59 26.37 19.13 -12.49
C GLU A 59 25.47 18.04 -11.90
N THR A 60 25.50 17.85 -10.59
CA THR A 60 24.59 16.92 -9.91
C THR A 60 23.15 17.45 -9.92
N ALA A 61 22.20 16.69 -10.45
CA ALA A 61 20.78 17.06 -10.44
C ALA A 61 20.14 16.95 -9.04
N ARG A 62 20.73 16.13 -8.18
CA ARG A 62 20.30 15.85 -6.80
C ARG A 62 21.50 15.37 -5.97
N THR A 63 21.34 15.33 -4.65
CA THR A 63 22.34 14.73 -3.77
C THR A 63 22.56 13.25 -4.16
N ALA A 64 23.83 12.86 -4.29
CA ALA A 64 24.20 11.51 -4.72
C ALA A 64 25.48 11.04 -4.03
N ASP A 65 25.51 9.76 -3.65
CA ASP A 65 26.72 9.12 -3.16
C ASP A 65 27.68 8.82 -4.31
N VAL A 66 28.97 9.05 -4.06
CA VAL A 66 30.07 8.74 -4.97
C VAL A 66 30.66 7.42 -4.54
N LEU A 67 30.64 6.43 -5.42
CA LEU A 67 31.11 5.08 -5.14
C LEU A 67 32.51 4.81 -5.70
N ASP A 68 33.23 3.87 -5.12
CA ASP A 68 34.53 3.39 -5.64
C ASP A 68 34.40 2.43 -6.83
N ALA A 69 33.21 1.90 -7.08
CA ALA A 69 32.84 1.05 -8.20
C ALA A 69 31.36 1.31 -8.60
N PRO A 70 30.98 1.10 -9.88
CA PRO A 70 29.59 1.22 -10.30
C PRO A 70 28.76 0.04 -9.77
N GLY A 71 27.50 0.29 -9.42
CA GLY A 71 26.55 -0.73 -8.96
C GLY A 71 26.38 -0.77 -7.44
N SER A 72 25.51 -1.67 -6.97
CA SER A 72 25.18 -1.82 -5.54
C SER A 72 26.32 -2.34 -4.66
N ALA A 73 27.37 -2.91 -5.27
CA ALA A 73 28.54 -3.41 -4.56
C ALA A 73 29.61 -2.32 -4.32
N GLY A 74 29.45 -1.12 -4.89
CA GLY A 74 30.37 -0.01 -4.69
C GLY A 74 30.33 0.52 -3.27
N ARG A 75 31.49 0.82 -2.69
CA ARG A 75 31.61 1.41 -1.35
C ARG A 75 31.51 2.94 -1.47
N PRO A 76 30.76 3.61 -0.58
CA PRO A 76 30.70 5.07 -0.55
C PRO A 76 32.09 5.68 -0.28
N ARG A 77 32.49 6.62 -1.13
CA ARG A 77 33.69 7.48 -0.97
C ARG A 77 33.34 8.86 -0.43
N GLY A 78 32.09 9.29 -0.60
CA GLY A 78 31.58 10.57 -0.16
C GLY A 78 30.22 10.85 -0.80
N THR A 79 29.73 12.06 -0.62
CA THR A 79 28.44 12.51 -1.14
C THR A 79 28.64 13.85 -1.86
N LEU A 80 27.92 14.05 -2.96
CA LEU A 80 27.88 15.31 -3.69
C LEU A 80 26.50 15.94 -3.49
N ASP A 81 26.46 17.21 -3.10
CA ASP A 81 25.21 17.97 -3.02
C ASP A 81 24.68 18.31 -4.41
N ALA A 82 23.39 18.61 -4.52
CA ALA A 82 22.79 19.07 -5.78
C ALA A 82 23.44 20.38 -6.27
N GLY A 83 23.60 20.53 -7.59
CA GLY A 83 24.25 21.67 -8.23
C GLY A 83 25.78 21.68 -8.12
N THR A 84 26.40 20.60 -7.64
CA THR A 84 27.86 20.47 -7.60
C THR A 84 28.39 20.34 -9.04
N PRO A 85 29.27 21.25 -9.51
CA PRO A 85 29.84 21.16 -10.85
C PRO A 85 30.75 19.94 -11.01
N LEU A 86 30.58 19.20 -12.11
CA LEU A 86 31.29 17.96 -12.37
C LEU A 86 32.13 18.03 -13.64
N ARG A 87 33.22 17.27 -13.66
CA ARG A 87 33.85 16.78 -14.89
C ARG A 87 33.49 15.31 -15.06
N ILE A 88 32.92 14.97 -16.21
CA ILE A 88 32.64 13.57 -16.57
C ILE A 88 33.90 12.99 -17.21
N GLU A 89 34.42 11.91 -16.64
CA GLU A 89 35.62 11.22 -17.09
C GLU A 89 35.29 10.02 -17.99
N GLY A 90 34.06 9.50 -17.88
CA GLY A 90 33.51 8.49 -18.79
C GLY A 90 32.30 7.79 -18.19
N ARG A 91 32.00 6.58 -18.68
CA ARG A 91 30.82 5.81 -18.25
C ARG A 91 31.14 4.34 -17.99
N SER A 92 30.19 3.66 -17.35
CA SER A 92 30.20 2.20 -17.23
C SER A 92 29.80 1.55 -18.55
N ALA A 93 30.13 0.26 -18.71
CA ALA A 93 29.83 -0.50 -19.91
C ALA A 93 28.32 -0.53 -20.24
N ASP A 94 27.46 -0.60 -19.21
CA ASP A 94 26.00 -0.57 -19.31
C ASP A 94 25.42 0.85 -19.45
N GLY A 95 26.24 1.89 -19.30
CA GLY A 95 25.81 3.30 -19.36
C GLY A 95 25.00 3.78 -18.16
N MET A 96 24.80 2.94 -17.14
CA MET A 96 23.99 3.29 -15.96
C MET A 96 24.74 4.17 -14.95
N TRP A 97 26.06 4.24 -15.05
CA TRP A 97 26.93 4.97 -14.14
C TRP A 97 27.91 5.86 -14.89
N LEU A 98 28.21 7.01 -14.30
CA LEU A 98 29.18 7.98 -14.80
C LEU A 98 30.35 8.03 -13.82
N ALA A 99 31.56 7.99 -14.38
CA ALA A 99 32.78 8.29 -13.66
C ALA A 99 32.96 9.81 -13.64
N VAL A 100 33.00 10.41 -12.45
CA VAL A 100 32.99 11.87 -12.27
C VAL A 100 34.08 12.33 -11.33
N ALA A 101 34.53 13.57 -11.54
CA ALA A 101 35.36 14.33 -10.61
C ALA A 101 34.65 15.64 -10.23
N ALA A 102 34.49 15.90 -8.94
CA ALA A 102 33.93 17.16 -8.46
C ALA A 102 34.91 18.32 -8.68
N LEU A 103 34.42 19.44 -9.17
CA LEU A 103 35.21 20.64 -9.43
C LEU A 103 34.99 21.64 -8.28
N ALA A 104 36.06 22.25 -7.77
CA ALA A 104 35.95 23.24 -6.72
C ALA A 104 35.14 24.46 -7.20
N VAL A 105 34.33 25.03 -6.31
CA VAL A 105 33.50 26.21 -6.57
C VAL A 105 34.38 27.43 -6.93
N ASP A 106 35.60 27.49 -6.39
CA ASP A 106 36.49 28.65 -6.50
C ASP A 106 37.44 28.60 -7.72
N GLY A 107 37.36 27.60 -8.60
CA GLY A 107 38.16 27.59 -9.82
C GLY A 107 37.97 26.35 -10.71
N PRO A 108 37.88 26.52 -12.05
CA PRO A 108 37.52 25.44 -12.99
C PRO A 108 38.53 24.28 -13.06
N ASP A 109 39.77 24.48 -12.58
CA ASP A 109 40.87 23.52 -12.72
C ASP A 109 41.43 23.02 -11.38
N THR A 110 40.78 23.32 -10.25
CA THR A 110 41.22 22.79 -8.94
C THR A 110 40.35 21.59 -8.58
N PRO A 111 40.84 20.34 -8.75
CA PRO A 111 40.05 19.17 -8.44
C PRO A 111 39.73 19.13 -6.94
N SER A 112 38.45 19.02 -6.60
CA SER A 112 38.03 18.56 -5.29
C SER A 112 38.38 17.06 -5.19
N PRO A 113 38.81 16.54 -4.03
CA PRO A 113 39.34 15.17 -3.90
C PRO A 113 38.30 14.05 -4.13
N VAL A 114 37.05 14.40 -4.43
CA VAL A 114 35.96 13.44 -4.62
C VAL A 114 35.88 13.03 -6.09
N THR A 115 36.48 11.89 -6.40
CA THR A 115 36.32 11.18 -7.69
C THR A 115 35.67 9.81 -7.46
N GLY A 116 34.84 9.38 -8.40
CA GLY A 116 34.24 8.05 -8.36
C GLY A 116 33.01 7.91 -9.24
N TRP A 117 32.17 6.92 -8.94
CA TRP A 117 31.02 6.54 -9.74
C TRP A 117 29.73 7.11 -9.15
N VAL A 118 28.90 7.72 -10.00
CA VAL A 118 27.55 8.17 -9.65
C VAL A 118 26.53 7.62 -10.65
N PRO A 119 25.25 7.42 -10.27
CA PRO A 119 24.22 7.01 -11.21
C PRO A 119 24.07 8.06 -12.32
N ALA A 120 23.92 7.64 -13.58
CA ALA A 120 23.81 8.56 -14.71
C ALA A 120 22.63 9.54 -14.55
N GLY A 121 21.49 9.06 -14.03
CA GLY A 121 20.32 9.89 -13.73
C GLY A 121 20.49 10.86 -12.55
N ALA A 122 21.65 10.86 -11.88
CA ALA A 122 21.99 11.86 -10.86
C ALA A 122 22.76 13.06 -11.45
N VAL A 123 23.13 13.05 -12.73
CA VAL A 123 23.89 14.12 -13.38
C VAL A 123 23.01 14.85 -14.39
N ALA A 124 22.84 16.15 -14.21
CA ALA A 124 22.22 17.04 -15.19
C ALA A 124 23.23 17.42 -16.27
N SER A 125 22.73 17.65 -17.49
CA SER A 125 23.54 18.15 -18.61
C SER A 125 24.75 17.28 -18.97
N ALA A 126 24.66 15.95 -18.77
CA ALA A 126 25.74 15.00 -19.04
C ALA A 126 26.11 14.85 -20.54
N GLY A 127 25.29 15.42 -21.44
CA GLY A 127 25.42 15.23 -22.89
C GLY A 127 24.93 13.85 -23.35
N ASP A 128 25.37 13.42 -24.53
CA ASP A 128 25.12 12.06 -25.02
C ASP A 128 26.02 11.07 -24.27
N ILE A 129 25.44 10.43 -23.26
CA ILE A 129 26.14 9.42 -22.44
C ILE A 129 26.74 8.31 -23.31
N ASN A 130 26.07 7.92 -24.41
CA ASN A 130 26.55 6.82 -25.24
C ASN A 130 27.85 7.15 -25.99
N ALA A 131 28.13 8.44 -26.19
CA ALA A 131 29.35 8.93 -26.81
C ALA A 131 30.54 9.01 -25.82
N LEU A 132 30.32 8.81 -24.52
CA LEU A 132 31.38 8.79 -23.50
C LEU A 132 32.20 7.50 -23.59
N GLU A 133 33.50 7.61 -23.30
CA GLU A 133 34.41 6.46 -23.20
C GLU A 133 34.01 5.54 -22.04
N ILE A 134 34.14 4.23 -22.24
CA ILE A 134 33.93 3.24 -21.18
C ILE A 134 35.18 3.21 -20.30
N VAL A 135 35.02 3.56 -19.02
CA VAL A 135 36.12 3.57 -18.04
C VAL A 135 36.10 2.29 -17.23
N ASP A 136 37.27 1.67 -17.03
CA ASP A 136 37.41 0.51 -16.15
C ASP A 136 37.09 0.92 -14.70
N ALA A 137 36.09 0.25 -14.11
CA ALA A 137 35.69 0.42 -12.71
C ALA A 137 36.87 0.35 -11.73
N ARG A 138 37.92 -0.42 -12.06
CA ARG A 138 39.11 -0.58 -11.22
C ARG A 138 39.93 0.70 -11.08
N ALA A 139 39.77 1.69 -11.95
CA ALA A 139 40.52 2.95 -11.92
C ALA A 139 40.23 3.80 -10.66
N TYR A 140 39.05 3.64 -10.05
CA TYR A 140 38.62 4.40 -8.86
C TYR A 140 38.62 3.56 -7.59
N ARG A 141 38.96 2.27 -7.69
CA ARG A 141 39.13 1.40 -6.53
C ARG A 141 40.40 1.84 -5.80
N LEU A 142 40.24 2.41 -4.61
CA LEU A 142 41.39 2.67 -3.75
C LEU A 142 42.15 1.36 -3.55
N PRO A 143 43.50 1.35 -3.63
CA PRO A 143 44.27 0.23 -3.13
C PRO A 143 43.78 -0.06 -1.73
N VAL A 144 43.37 -1.31 -1.47
CA VAL A 144 43.13 -1.75 -0.11
C VAL A 144 44.51 -1.71 0.53
N GLU A 145 44.86 -0.59 1.18
CA GLU A 145 46.01 -0.54 2.07
C GLU A 145 45.73 -1.61 3.12
N THR A 146 46.36 -2.76 2.94
CA THR A 146 46.37 -3.80 3.96
C THR A 146 47.29 -3.22 5.01
N PRO A 147 46.78 -2.76 6.17
CA PRO A 147 47.65 -2.20 7.19
C PRO A 147 48.56 -3.34 7.62
N THR A 148 49.84 -3.27 7.25
CA THR A 148 50.84 -4.17 7.82
C THR A 148 51.09 -3.63 9.22
N ALA A 149 50.18 -3.95 10.13
CA ALA A 149 50.38 -3.74 11.54
C ALA A 149 51.60 -4.58 11.96
N PRO A 150 52.50 -4.05 12.80
CA PRO A 150 53.45 -4.89 13.51
C PRO A 150 52.67 -5.99 14.25
N PRO A 151 53.23 -7.19 14.51
CA PRO A 151 52.52 -8.28 15.15
C PRO A 151 52.07 -7.87 16.56
N GLY A 152 50.87 -7.29 16.64
CA GLY A 152 50.13 -7.06 17.85
C GLY A 152 49.53 -8.38 18.31
N PRO A 153 49.18 -8.50 19.60
CA PRO A 153 48.50 -9.69 20.10
C PRO A 153 47.33 -10.01 19.19
N GLU A 154 47.28 -11.26 18.72
CA GLU A 154 46.26 -11.81 17.85
C GLU A 154 44.88 -11.30 18.31
N ALA A 155 44.29 -10.39 17.53
CA ALA A 155 43.02 -9.78 17.89
C ALA A 155 42.01 -10.92 17.95
N THR A 156 41.55 -11.23 19.18
CA THR A 156 40.48 -12.19 19.36
C THR A 156 39.30 -11.70 18.53
N PRO A 157 38.75 -12.51 17.61
CA PRO A 157 37.66 -12.08 16.76
C PRO A 157 36.53 -11.54 17.64
N THR A 158 36.16 -10.27 17.44
CA THR A 158 34.97 -9.71 18.09
C THR A 158 33.78 -10.52 17.59
N PRO A 159 32.98 -11.14 18.47
CA PRO A 159 31.78 -11.82 18.04
C PRO A 159 30.89 -10.83 17.27
N PRO A 160 30.19 -11.29 16.21
CA PRO A 160 29.22 -10.45 15.52
C PRO A 160 28.19 -9.92 16.53
N PRO A 161 27.68 -8.70 16.35
CA PRO A 161 26.67 -8.15 17.26
C PRO A 161 25.42 -9.03 17.22
N ASP A 162 24.84 -9.26 18.39
CA ASP A 162 23.54 -9.92 18.59
C ASP A 162 22.46 -9.18 17.74
N ARG A 163 21.68 -9.93 16.96
CA ARG A 163 20.60 -9.41 16.09
C ARG A 163 19.27 -10.11 16.36
N PRO A 164 18.14 -9.39 16.29
CA PRO A 164 16.83 -10.02 16.43
C PRO A 164 16.57 -10.91 15.23
N ASP A 165 15.76 -11.94 15.41
CA ASP A 165 15.30 -12.82 14.34
C ASP A 165 13.79 -12.88 14.44
N LEU A 166 13.10 -12.08 13.63
CA LEU A 166 11.65 -12.02 13.70
C LEU A 166 11.07 -13.09 12.78
N VAL A 167 10.13 -13.88 13.29
CA VAL A 167 9.48 -14.94 12.50
C VAL A 167 7.98 -14.88 12.65
N VAL A 168 7.26 -15.15 11.56
CA VAL A 168 5.81 -15.41 11.64
C VAL A 168 5.64 -16.86 12.08
N ARG A 169 5.28 -17.05 13.35
CA ARG A 169 5.21 -18.37 13.97
C ARG A 169 3.88 -19.08 13.69
N GLU A 170 2.79 -18.33 13.66
CA GLU A 170 1.45 -18.87 13.44
C GLU A 170 0.55 -17.83 12.77
N VAL A 171 -0.39 -18.31 11.96
CA VAL A 171 -1.46 -17.52 11.34
C VAL A 171 -2.76 -18.31 11.47
N PHE A 172 -3.78 -17.71 12.08
CA PHE A 172 -5.08 -18.35 12.32
C PHE A 172 -6.21 -17.31 12.33
N ALA A 173 -7.46 -17.75 12.48
CA ALA A 173 -8.61 -16.86 12.62
C ALA A 173 -9.06 -16.75 14.09
N ARG A 174 -9.40 -15.54 14.54
CA ARG A 174 -10.11 -15.30 15.80
C ARG A 174 -11.28 -14.37 15.57
N GLU A 175 -12.49 -14.79 15.94
CA GLU A 175 -13.73 -14.05 15.64
C GLU A 175 -13.84 -13.70 14.14
N ASN A 176 -13.41 -14.64 13.28
CA ASN A 176 -13.27 -14.51 11.82
C ASN A 176 -12.34 -13.39 11.35
N HIS A 177 -11.50 -12.83 12.22
CA HIS A 177 -10.41 -11.94 11.82
C HIS A 177 -9.09 -12.70 11.70
N LEU A 178 -8.26 -12.31 10.73
CA LEU A 178 -6.93 -12.90 10.58
C LEU A 178 -6.04 -12.44 11.74
N VAL A 179 -5.43 -13.40 12.44
CA VAL A 179 -4.48 -13.17 13.54
C VAL A 179 -3.14 -13.71 13.14
N VAL A 180 -2.09 -12.93 13.41
CA VAL A 180 -0.69 -13.33 13.22
C VAL A 180 0.01 -13.37 14.58
N VAL A 181 0.85 -14.39 14.76
CA VAL A 181 1.75 -14.52 15.90
C VAL A 181 3.17 -14.31 15.38
N VAL A 182 3.80 -13.23 15.83
CA VAL A 182 5.19 -12.90 15.52
C VAL A 182 6.05 -13.24 16.73
N ALA A 183 7.11 -14.02 16.55
CA ALA A 183 8.07 -14.34 17.58
C ALA A 183 9.43 -13.69 17.27
N ASN A 184 10.23 -13.43 18.31
CA ASN A 184 11.65 -13.10 18.14
C ASN A 184 12.50 -14.31 18.55
N GLU A 185 13.07 -15.02 17.59
CA GLU A 185 13.93 -16.20 17.80
C GLU A 185 15.43 -15.86 17.85
N GLY A 186 15.77 -14.57 17.84
CA GLY A 186 17.15 -14.09 17.79
C GLY A 186 17.94 -14.40 19.06
N SER A 187 19.24 -14.12 18.99
CA SER A 187 20.17 -14.26 20.13
C SER A 187 19.72 -13.53 21.41
N ALA A 188 20.13 -14.03 22.58
CA ALA A 188 19.55 -13.71 23.90
C ALA A 188 19.51 -12.23 24.34
N ASN A 189 20.24 -11.32 23.68
CA ASN A 189 20.19 -9.87 23.99
C ASN A 189 19.63 -9.03 22.84
N ALA A 190 19.05 -9.65 21.83
CA ALA A 190 18.64 -8.98 20.62
C ALA A 190 17.16 -8.60 20.63
N ASP A 191 16.84 -7.55 21.38
CA ASP A 191 15.48 -7.02 21.46
C ASP A 191 15.04 -6.41 20.11
N ALA A 192 13.89 -6.84 19.60
CA ALA A 192 13.26 -6.28 18.42
C ALA A 192 12.35 -5.10 18.79
N GLY A 193 12.91 -3.90 18.77
CA GLY A 193 12.17 -2.65 18.98
C GLY A 193 11.77 -1.99 17.66
N GLY A 194 10.62 -1.31 17.62
CA GLY A 194 10.22 -0.50 16.47
C GLY A 194 8.90 -0.93 15.85
N VAL A 195 8.75 -0.62 14.57
CA VAL A 195 7.52 -0.84 13.82
C VAL A 195 7.63 -2.15 13.06
N ILE A 196 6.78 -3.10 13.43
CA ILE A 196 6.58 -4.33 12.68
C ILE A 196 5.40 -4.11 11.72
N GLU A 197 5.55 -4.56 10.49
CA GLU A 197 4.48 -4.53 9.50
C GLU A 197 4.32 -5.90 8.86
N VAL A 198 3.09 -6.26 8.52
CA VAL A 198 2.77 -7.53 7.84
C VAL A 198 2.05 -7.26 6.53
N SER A 199 2.37 -8.03 5.50
CA SER A 199 1.63 -8.08 4.23
C SER A 199 0.93 -9.43 4.15
N VAL A 200 -0.33 -9.42 3.72
CA VAL A 200 -1.13 -10.64 3.51
C VAL A 200 -1.33 -10.82 2.00
N ASN A 201 -0.98 -12.00 1.49
CA ASN A 201 -1.07 -12.37 0.07
C ASN A 201 -0.43 -11.35 -0.89
N GLY A 202 0.67 -10.71 -0.48
CA GLY A 202 1.36 -9.68 -1.25
C GLY A 202 0.64 -8.33 -1.32
N GLY A 203 -0.39 -8.12 -0.48
CA GLY A 203 -1.09 -6.86 -0.33
C GLY A 203 -0.27 -5.76 0.37
N PRO A 204 -0.88 -4.60 0.64
CA PRO A 204 -0.23 -3.52 1.39
C PRO A 204 0.26 -3.98 2.77
N PHE A 205 1.39 -3.43 3.21
CA PHE A 205 1.88 -3.69 4.56
C PHE A 205 1.02 -2.96 5.59
N ILE A 206 0.52 -3.71 6.56
CA ILE A 206 -0.31 -3.27 7.68
C ILE A 206 0.56 -3.21 8.92
N ARG A 207 0.56 -2.07 9.58
CA ARG A 207 1.34 -1.85 10.80
C ARG A 207 0.76 -2.64 11.98
N ILE A 208 1.64 -3.32 12.69
CA ILE A 208 1.35 -3.98 13.96
C ILE A 208 2.09 -3.25 15.09
N ASP A 209 1.33 -2.77 16.08
CA ASP A 209 1.92 -2.16 17.26
C ASP A 209 2.32 -3.22 18.29
N THR A 210 3.63 -3.31 18.53
CA THR A 210 4.25 -4.19 19.52
C THR A 210 4.04 -3.67 20.94
N GLY A 211 3.83 -2.36 21.12
CA GLY A 211 3.72 -1.65 22.40
C GLY A 211 5.03 -1.59 23.22
N LYS A 212 5.85 -2.64 23.15
CA LYS A 212 7.19 -2.77 23.73
C LYS A 212 8.08 -3.58 22.78
N ALA A 213 9.40 -3.47 22.95
CA ALA A 213 10.32 -4.33 22.21
C ALA A 213 10.05 -5.82 22.51
N LEU A 214 10.08 -6.66 21.48
CA LEU A 214 9.98 -8.11 21.61
C LEU A 214 11.35 -8.65 22.01
N ARG A 215 11.44 -9.25 23.19
CA ARG A 215 12.67 -9.92 23.62
C ARG A 215 12.80 -11.28 22.92
N PRO A 216 14.01 -11.84 22.85
CA PRO A 216 14.20 -13.22 22.44
C PRO A 216 13.28 -14.19 23.21
N GLY A 217 12.50 -14.98 22.49
CA GLY A 217 11.49 -15.89 23.00
C GLY A 217 10.13 -15.26 23.32
N ASP A 218 9.97 -13.93 23.25
CA ASP A 218 8.66 -13.29 23.34
C ASP A 218 7.85 -13.50 22.06
N GLU A 219 6.53 -13.56 22.22
CA GLU A 219 5.56 -13.63 21.13
C GLU A 219 4.61 -12.43 21.17
N LEU A 220 4.19 -12.01 19.97
CA LEU A 220 3.21 -10.96 19.75
C LEU A 220 2.06 -11.51 18.91
N GLU A 221 0.92 -11.70 19.55
CA GLU A 221 -0.33 -12.05 18.89
C GLU A 221 -1.14 -10.78 18.59
N ARG A 222 -1.46 -10.56 17.31
CA ARG A 222 -2.18 -9.37 16.84
C ARG A 222 -3.15 -9.69 15.70
N VAL A 223 -4.32 -9.06 15.76
CA VAL A 223 -5.28 -9.03 14.65
C VAL A 223 -4.73 -8.15 13.54
N VAL A 224 -4.76 -8.64 12.31
CA VAL A 224 -4.37 -7.87 11.12
C VAL A 224 -5.56 -7.01 10.69
N ALA A 225 -5.45 -5.70 10.90
CA ALA A 225 -6.57 -4.78 10.68
C ALA A 225 -7.06 -4.80 9.22
N GLY A 226 -8.37 -5.02 9.03
CA GLY A 226 -8.99 -5.07 7.71
C GLY A 226 -9.03 -6.46 7.07
N GLU A 227 -8.28 -7.43 7.60
CA GLU A 227 -8.23 -8.79 7.08
C GLU A 227 -9.24 -9.68 7.81
N SER A 228 -10.18 -10.24 7.05
CA SER A 228 -11.24 -11.11 7.56
C SER A 228 -11.24 -12.45 6.84
N VAL A 229 -11.61 -13.52 7.54
CA VAL A 229 -11.63 -14.89 7.04
C VAL A 229 -13.09 -15.33 6.89
N GLN A 230 -13.60 -15.26 5.66
CA GLN A 230 -14.98 -15.65 5.33
C GLN A 230 -15.15 -17.12 4.94
N LEU A 231 -14.07 -17.70 4.40
CA LEU A 231 -13.99 -19.05 3.86
C LEU A 231 -12.61 -19.62 4.13
N ARG A 232 -12.46 -20.94 4.02
CA ARG A 232 -11.15 -21.58 4.15
C ARG A 232 -10.28 -21.21 2.94
N SER A 233 -9.19 -20.49 3.16
CA SER A 233 -8.28 -20.04 2.12
C SER A 233 -6.83 -20.26 2.50
N HIS A 234 -5.98 -20.45 1.48
CA HIS A 234 -4.54 -20.41 1.65
C HIS A 234 -4.09 -18.95 1.81
N VAL A 235 -3.26 -18.68 2.82
CA VAL A 235 -2.77 -17.33 3.15
C VAL A 235 -1.25 -17.35 3.24
N ALA A 236 -0.61 -16.39 2.57
CA ALA A 236 0.80 -16.08 2.71
C ALA A 236 0.96 -14.77 3.50
N VAL A 237 1.74 -14.79 4.57
CA VAL A 237 2.04 -13.62 5.39
C VAL A 237 3.53 -13.32 5.31
N THR A 238 3.89 -12.09 4.97
CA THR A 238 5.27 -11.60 4.97
C THR A 238 5.44 -10.51 6.00
N LEU A 239 6.44 -10.67 6.87
CA LEU A 239 6.83 -9.71 7.88
C LEU A 239 7.92 -8.76 7.35
N ARG A 240 7.93 -7.53 7.87
CA ARG A 240 9.12 -6.66 7.82
C ARG A 240 9.19 -5.78 9.06
N ALA A 241 10.40 -5.44 9.49
CA ALA A 241 10.62 -4.46 10.54
C ALA A 241 11.54 -3.32 10.09
N TRP A 242 11.03 -2.08 10.14
CA TRP A 242 11.79 -0.91 9.70
C TRP A 242 12.86 -0.51 10.71
N GLY A 243 14.09 -0.35 10.23
CA GLY A 243 15.21 0.10 11.06
C GLY A 243 15.82 -0.99 11.94
N LEU A 244 15.34 -2.23 11.81
CA LEU A 244 15.99 -3.41 12.40
C LEU A 244 16.87 -4.10 11.35
N ILE A 245 18.02 -4.59 11.80
CA ILE A 245 18.87 -5.48 11.01
C ILE A 245 18.66 -6.86 11.61
N GLU A 246 17.86 -7.68 10.94
CA GLU A 246 17.56 -9.02 11.39
C GLU A 246 18.71 -10.00 11.12
N GLU A 247 18.71 -11.11 11.86
CA GLU A 247 19.67 -12.20 11.71
C GLU A 247 19.41 -12.99 10.43
N ASP A 248 18.15 -13.39 10.20
CA ASP A 248 17.67 -14.07 9.02
C ASP A 248 16.41 -13.35 8.52
N THR A 249 16.40 -12.92 7.25
CA THR A 249 15.21 -12.29 6.66
C THR A 249 14.41 -13.25 5.80
N ASP A 250 14.94 -14.44 5.52
CA ASP A 250 14.34 -15.42 4.63
C ASP A 250 13.22 -16.21 5.34
N ASN A 251 13.23 -16.24 6.67
CA ASN A 251 12.20 -16.85 7.53
C ASN A 251 11.03 -15.89 7.89
N ASN A 252 11.02 -14.67 7.34
CA ASN A 252 9.96 -13.68 7.55
C ASN A 252 8.65 -13.99 6.80
N THR A 253 8.60 -15.08 6.04
CA THR A 253 7.40 -15.47 5.29
C THR A 253 6.84 -16.78 5.83
N PHE A 254 5.53 -16.82 6.04
CA PHE A 254 4.80 -17.98 6.51
C PHE A 254 3.55 -18.20 5.67
N GLU A 255 3.27 -19.46 5.32
CA GLU A 255 2.11 -19.84 4.50
C GLU A 255 1.31 -20.93 5.23
N SER A 256 -0.02 -20.78 5.27
CA SER A 256 -0.92 -21.76 5.89
C SER A 256 -2.34 -21.66 5.34
N ASP A 257 -3.10 -22.75 5.46
CA ASP A 257 -4.54 -22.71 5.25
C ASP A 257 -5.23 -22.19 6.52
N VAL A 258 -6.01 -21.12 6.38
CA VAL A 258 -6.78 -20.53 7.48
C VAL A 258 -8.26 -20.69 7.18
N ALA A 259 -9.03 -21.13 8.18
CA ALA A 259 -10.48 -21.23 8.12
C ALA A 259 -11.13 -20.31 9.17
N PRO A 260 -12.39 -19.85 8.95
CA PRO A 260 -13.14 -19.13 9.97
C PRO A 260 -13.23 -19.95 11.26
N ASP A 261 -13.02 -19.34 12.42
CA ASP A 261 -13.15 -19.98 13.73
C ASP A 261 -14.58 -19.85 14.30
N THR A 262 -15.37 -18.95 13.73
CA THR A 262 -16.79 -18.78 13.99
C THR A 262 -17.59 -18.87 12.70
N PHE A 263 -18.86 -19.23 12.84
CA PHE A 263 -19.77 -19.35 11.72
C PHE A 263 -20.11 -17.98 11.13
N ASN A 264 -20.00 -17.83 9.80
CA ASN A 264 -20.63 -16.71 9.10
C ASN A 264 -22.11 -17.03 8.89
N ASP A 265 -22.92 -15.98 8.86
CA ASP A 265 -24.37 -16.06 8.77
C ASP A 265 -24.91 -14.91 7.91
N ILE A 266 -25.59 -15.27 6.82
CA ILE A 266 -26.36 -14.37 5.97
C ILE A 266 -27.83 -14.74 6.06
N GLU A 267 -28.73 -13.77 6.13
CA GLU A 267 -30.15 -14.03 6.37
C GLU A 267 -31.00 -13.26 5.35
N VAL A 268 -31.97 -13.92 4.71
CA VAL A 268 -33.03 -13.19 3.99
C VAL A 268 -34.02 -12.66 5.03
N SER A 269 -33.75 -11.46 5.52
CA SER A 269 -34.47 -10.84 6.63
C SER A 269 -35.88 -10.36 6.27
N ARG A 270 -36.08 -9.97 5.00
CA ARG A 270 -37.37 -9.49 4.50
C ARG A 270 -37.49 -9.66 2.99
N VAL A 271 -38.70 -10.00 2.55
CA VAL A 271 -39.15 -9.87 1.16
C VAL A 271 -40.42 -9.03 1.16
N ALA A 272 -40.49 -8.02 0.31
CA ALA A 272 -41.64 -7.13 0.20
C ALA A 272 -41.87 -6.69 -1.25
N ILE A 273 -43.08 -6.26 -1.57
CA ILE A 273 -43.38 -5.57 -2.82
C ILE A 273 -43.17 -4.07 -2.61
N ASP A 274 -42.36 -3.43 -3.46
CA ASP A 274 -42.17 -1.99 -3.45
C ASP A 274 -43.49 -1.29 -3.78
N PRO A 275 -44.02 -0.40 -2.92
CA PRO A 275 -45.33 0.22 -3.15
C PRO A 275 -45.37 1.15 -4.36
N ASP A 276 -44.23 1.72 -4.76
CA ASP A 276 -44.14 2.68 -5.86
C ASP A 276 -43.94 1.98 -7.22
N GLY A 277 -43.11 0.93 -7.25
CA GLY A 277 -42.78 0.21 -8.48
C GLY A 277 -43.44 -1.16 -8.67
N GLY A 278 -44.08 -1.72 -7.64
CA GLY A 278 -44.71 -3.05 -7.70
C GLY A 278 -43.74 -4.20 -7.96
N HIS A 279 -42.44 -3.99 -7.72
CA HIS A 279 -41.40 -5.00 -7.91
C HIS A 279 -40.99 -5.62 -6.58
N VAL A 280 -40.40 -6.82 -6.64
CA VAL A 280 -39.92 -7.52 -5.45
C VAL A 280 -38.65 -6.86 -4.90
N VAL A 281 -38.62 -6.65 -3.59
CA VAL A 281 -37.48 -6.14 -2.82
C VAL A 281 -37.04 -7.20 -1.84
N VAL A 282 -35.75 -7.51 -1.82
CA VAL A 282 -35.15 -8.47 -0.90
C VAL A 282 -34.14 -7.76 -0.01
N GLU A 283 -34.27 -7.94 1.30
CA GLU A 283 -33.32 -7.42 2.30
C GLU A 283 -32.51 -8.58 2.88
N VAL A 284 -31.20 -8.60 2.59
CA VAL A 284 -30.26 -9.59 3.10
C VAL A 284 -29.47 -8.98 4.25
N ARG A 285 -29.49 -9.63 5.41
CA ARG A 285 -28.81 -9.20 6.62
C ARG A 285 -27.54 -10.02 6.86
N ASN A 286 -26.49 -9.37 7.34
CA ASN A 286 -25.28 -10.03 7.83
C ASN A 286 -25.36 -10.18 9.35
N ASN A 287 -25.40 -11.41 9.85
CA ASN A 287 -25.38 -11.72 11.28
C ASN A 287 -23.99 -12.15 11.77
N SER A 288 -22.97 -12.11 10.91
CA SER A 288 -21.58 -12.46 11.21
C SER A 288 -20.87 -11.36 12.02
N PRO A 289 -19.78 -11.69 12.75
CA PRO A 289 -18.98 -10.70 13.48
C PRO A 289 -18.14 -9.79 12.55
N ILE A 290 -17.95 -10.21 11.29
CA ILE A 290 -17.15 -9.50 10.28
C ILE A 290 -18.03 -8.92 9.17
N PRO A 291 -17.56 -7.89 8.46
CA PRO A 291 -18.11 -7.54 7.16
C PRO A 291 -18.07 -8.75 6.21
N LEU A 292 -19.09 -8.88 5.36
CA LEU A 292 -19.15 -9.90 4.33
C LEU A 292 -19.12 -9.26 2.95
N ALA A 293 -18.28 -9.81 2.08
CA ALA A 293 -18.15 -9.43 0.70
C ALA A 293 -18.11 -10.64 -0.23
N GLY A 294 -18.71 -10.54 -1.42
CA GLY A 294 -18.68 -11.61 -2.42
C GLY A 294 -19.89 -11.58 -3.34
N ASN A 295 -20.03 -12.58 -4.19
CA ASN A 295 -21.21 -12.69 -5.03
C ASN A 295 -22.26 -13.59 -4.37
N VAL A 296 -23.52 -13.18 -4.44
CA VAL A 296 -24.67 -13.93 -3.99
C VAL A 296 -25.63 -14.13 -5.16
N THR A 297 -26.23 -15.30 -5.26
CA THR A 297 -27.35 -15.55 -6.16
C THR A 297 -28.65 -15.42 -5.39
N LEU A 298 -29.55 -14.56 -5.86
CA LEU A 298 -30.93 -14.49 -5.38
C LEU A 298 -31.83 -15.23 -6.36
N ALA A 299 -32.43 -16.32 -5.90
CA ALA A 299 -33.41 -17.11 -6.65
C ALA A 299 -34.81 -16.86 -6.10
N VAL A 300 -35.75 -16.49 -6.96
CA VAL A 300 -37.16 -16.27 -6.61
C VAL A 300 -38.03 -17.29 -7.32
N ARG A 301 -38.95 -17.89 -6.58
CA ARG A 301 -39.91 -18.89 -7.06
C ARG A 301 -41.31 -18.58 -6.55
N GLU A 302 -42.32 -19.17 -7.17
CA GLU A 302 -43.68 -19.17 -6.61
C GLU A 302 -43.70 -19.87 -5.24
N SER A 303 -44.50 -19.37 -4.30
CA SER A 303 -44.70 -19.97 -2.99
C SER A 303 -45.38 -21.35 -3.13
N GLY A 304 -44.80 -22.38 -2.51
CA GLY A 304 -45.40 -23.70 -2.38
C GLY A 304 -44.53 -24.86 -2.88
N PRO A 305 -44.96 -26.11 -2.65
CA PRO A 305 -44.21 -27.28 -3.07
C PRO A 305 -44.16 -27.34 -4.60
N GLY A 306 -42.94 -27.24 -5.16
CA GLY A 306 -42.73 -27.30 -6.61
C GLY A 306 -42.99 -25.99 -7.36
N GLY A 307 -43.06 -24.85 -6.67
CA GLY A 307 -43.26 -23.54 -7.29
C GLY A 307 -42.28 -23.26 -8.44
N ALA A 308 -42.80 -22.67 -9.52
CA ALA A 308 -42.00 -22.40 -10.71
C ALA A 308 -40.91 -21.34 -10.42
N PRO A 309 -39.72 -21.44 -11.05
CA PRO A 309 -38.72 -20.37 -10.97
C PRO A 309 -39.23 -19.12 -11.70
N LEU A 310 -39.18 -17.98 -11.01
CA LEU A 310 -39.61 -16.69 -11.54
C LEU A 310 -38.43 -15.81 -11.91
N PHE A 311 -37.37 -15.84 -11.09
CA PHE A 311 -36.20 -14.99 -11.25
C PHE A 311 -34.96 -15.66 -10.67
N SER A 312 -33.79 -15.39 -11.26
CA SER A 312 -32.50 -15.77 -10.70
C SER A 312 -31.44 -14.82 -11.22
N ALA A 313 -30.74 -14.12 -10.34
CA ALA A 313 -29.62 -13.27 -10.72
C ALA A 313 -28.53 -13.24 -9.64
N GLU A 314 -27.33 -12.94 -10.09
CA GLU A 314 -26.14 -12.75 -9.26
C GLU A 314 -25.99 -11.27 -8.89
N PHE A 315 -25.67 -11.01 -7.63
CA PHE A 315 -25.46 -9.69 -7.09
C PHE A 315 -24.18 -9.65 -6.28
N THR A 316 -23.49 -8.51 -6.29
CA THR A 316 -22.42 -8.25 -5.33
C THR A 316 -23.05 -7.96 -3.95
N LEU A 317 -22.59 -8.70 -2.95
CA LEU A 317 -22.82 -8.46 -1.54
C LEU A 317 -21.61 -7.72 -0.99
N GLU A 318 -21.86 -6.58 -0.35
CA GLU A 318 -20.92 -5.86 0.49
C GLU A 318 -21.73 -5.33 1.67
N VAL A 319 -21.61 -5.98 2.82
CA VAL A 319 -22.47 -5.72 3.97
C VAL A 319 -21.65 -5.74 5.26
N ALA A 320 -21.66 -4.62 5.99
CA ALA A 320 -21.00 -4.54 7.28
C ALA A 320 -21.59 -5.54 8.29
N ALA A 321 -20.82 -5.89 9.32
CA ALA A 321 -21.30 -6.73 10.42
C ALA A 321 -22.60 -6.16 11.02
N GLY A 322 -23.65 -6.98 11.11
CA GLY A 322 -24.96 -6.59 11.64
C GLY A 322 -25.83 -5.75 10.70
N ALA A 323 -25.32 -5.34 9.54
CA ALA A 323 -26.04 -4.48 8.59
C ALA A 323 -26.95 -5.27 7.63
N THR A 324 -27.76 -4.55 6.86
CA THR A 324 -28.68 -5.10 5.86
C THR A 324 -28.42 -4.44 4.51
N SER A 325 -28.33 -5.25 3.46
CA SER A 325 -28.27 -4.84 2.07
C SER A 325 -29.62 -5.07 1.39
N ARG A 326 -30.02 -4.11 0.55
CA ARG A 326 -31.29 -4.12 -0.16
C ARG A 326 -31.08 -4.39 -1.64
N TYR A 327 -31.84 -5.32 -2.20
CA TYR A 327 -31.83 -5.68 -3.61
C TYR A 327 -33.21 -5.46 -4.24
N ASP A 328 -33.28 -4.54 -5.19
CA ASP A 328 -34.50 -4.21 -5.93
C ASP A 328 -34.57 -5.04 -7.23
N LEU A 329 -35.45 -6.04 -7.27
CA LEU A 329 -35.62 -6.96 -8.41
C LEU A 329 -36.60 -6.39 -9.44
N ARG A 330 -36.20 -5.30 -10.09
CA ARG A 330 -37.09 -4.49 -10.96
C ARG A 330 -37.69 -5.24 -12.15
N GLU A 331 -37.10 -6.35 -12.56
CA GLU A 331 -37.61 -7.22 -13.63
C GLU A 331 -38.80 -8.07 -13.15
N LEU A 332 -38.92 -8.28 -11.84
CA LEU A 332 -39.95 -9.11 -11.23
C LEU A 332 -41.09 -8.22 -10.69
N THR A 333 -42.04 -7.91 -11.57
CA THR A 333 -43.24 -7.10 -11.29
C THR A 333 -44.53 -7.92 -11.37
N GLY A 334 -45.63 -7.38 -10.83
CA GLY A 334 -46.94 -8.05 -10.88
C GLY A 334 -47.08 -9.26 -9.96
N VAL A 335 -46.15 -9.40 -9.02
CA VAL A 335 -46.14 -10.43 -7.98
C VAL A 335 -46.96 -9.98 -6.78
N GLU A 336 -47.86 -10.83 -6.30
CA GLU A 336 -48.62 -10.57 -5.07
C GLU A 336 -47.75 -10.78 -3.81
N ASP A 337 -47.95 -9.96 -2.78
CA ASP A 337 -47.24 -10.11 -1.51
C ASP A 337 -47.50 -11.50 -0.89
N GLY A 338 -46.43 -12.15 -0.41
CA GLY A 338 -46.47 -13.52 0.11
C GLY A 338 -46.64 -14.64 -0.93
N SER A 339 -46.76 -14.32 -2.22
CA SER A 339 -46.89 -15.34 -3.29
C SER A 339 -45.55 -15.88 -3.80
N VAL A 340 -44.43 -15.40 -3.26
CA VAL A 340 -43.08 -15.85 -3.63
C VAL A 340 -42.26 -16.37 -2.46
N SER A 341 -41.37 -17.30 -2.79
CA SER A 341 -40.25 -17.71 -1.95
C SER A 341 -38.93 -17.24 -2.57
N VAL A 342 -38.06 -16.69 -1.74
CA VAL A 342 -36.73 -16.20 -2.10
C VAL A 342 -35.70 -17.05 -1.37
N THR A 343 -34.67 -17.50 -2.09
CA THR A 343 -33.49 -18.16 -1.53
C THR A 343 -32.25 -17.38 -1.93
N VAL A 344 -31.36 -17.12 -0.97
CA VAL A 344 -29.99 -16.64 -1.22
C VAL A 344 -29.01 -17.81 -1.18
N SER A 345 -28.04 -17.82 -2.09
CA SER A 345 -26.95 -18.80 -2.09
C SER A 345 -25.64 -18.16 -2.51
N THR A 346 -24.53 -18.63 -1.97
CA THR A 346 -23.18 -18.12 -2.27
C THR A 346 -22.13 -19.19 -2.03
N ASP A 347 -21.05 -19.15 -2.80
CA ASP A 347 -19.82 -19.92 -2.60
C ASP A 347 -18.71 -19.11 -1.93
N ALA A 348 -18.88 -17.78 -1.85
CA ALA A 348 -17.91 -16.84 -1.29
C ALA A 348 -17.94 -16.75 0.25
N ILE A 349 -18.96 -17.34 0.88
CA ILE A 349 -19.17 -17.26 2.33
C ILE A 349 -19.44 -18.68 2.85
N SER A 350 -18.67 -19.09 3.86
CA SER A 350 -18.95 -20.31 4.61
C SER A 350 -20.11 -20.07 5.57
N ASP A 351 -21.33 -20.04 5.03
CA ASP A 351 -22.55 -19.85 5.79
C ASP A 351 -22.91 -21.11 6.61
N ALA A 352 -23.29 -20.89 7.86
CA ALA A 352 -23.58 -21.94 8.82
C ALA A 352 -25.05 -22.30 8.96
N ASP A 353 -25.96 -21.39 8.58
CA ASP A 353 -27.40 -21.60 8.74
C ASP A 353 -28.14 -21.38 7.42
N SER A 354 -27.93 -22.30 6.48
CA SER A 354 -28.65 -22.26 5.20
C SER A 354 -30.19 -22.31 5.30
N ALA A 355 -30.78 -22.57 6.49
CA ALA A 355 -32.22 -22.50 6.67
C ALA A 355 -32.74 -21.05 6.70
N ASN A 356 -31.93 -20.09 7.16
CA ASN A 356 -32.33 -18.68 7.23
C ASN A 356 -32.06 -17.92 5.91
N ASN A 357 -31.42 -18.58 4.94
CA ASN A 357 -31.25 -18.12 3.56
C ASN A 357 -32.53 -18.15 2.73
N THR A 358 -33.63 -18.69 3.26
CA THR A 358 -34.91 -18.77 2.56
C THR A 358 -35.98 -17.95 3.27
N TYR A 359 -36.82 -17.28 2.49
CA TYR A 359 -37.99 -16.54 2.95
C TYR A 359 -39.22 -16.86 2.06
N PRO A 360 -40.44 -17.01 2.61
CA PRO A 360 -40.69 -17.24 4.02
C PRO A 360 -39.99 -18.53 4.48
N ARG A 361 -39.68 -18.62 5.78
CA ARG A 361 -39.10 -19.81 6.40
C ARG A 361 -40.12 -20.92 6.59
#